data_AF-A0A9R0NRJ8-F1
#
_entry.id   AF-A0A9R0NRJ8-F1
#
_cell.length_a   1.000
_cell.length_b   1.000
_cell.length_c   1.000
_cell.angle_alpha   90.00
_cell.angle_beta   90.00
_cell.angle_gamma   90.00
#
_symmetry.space_group_name_H-M   'P 1'
#
loop_
_entity.id
_entity.type
_entity.pdbx_description
1 polymer ?
#
loop_
_entity_poly.entity_id
_entity_poly.type
_entity_poly.pdbx_seq_one_letter_code
_entity_poly.pdbx_strand_id
1 'polypeptide(L)'
;MGAHLRVVHDVVVTLTGWVGPRVDVPAVLFGAATHDIGKILHPNELSGPGSAHELAGYSLLRSRGVEESLARFARTHGSWDAADVTFEDLLVTLADKVWKGKRLPELEQRVAERLDGPPWETFLALDDELERIASGADARLAFQAAYPTSG
;
A
#
# COMPACT_ATOMS: atom_id res chain seq x y z
N MET A 1 -13.45 6.04 2.78
CA MET A 1 -12.61 4.84 2.91
C MET A 1 -12.64 3.99 1.64
N GLY A 2 -13.81 3.56 1.14
CA GLY A 2 -13.89 2.71 -0.07
C GLY A 2 -13.21 3.29 -1.32
N ALA A 3 -13.35 4.60 -1.57
CA ALA A 3 -12.66 5.25 -2.70
C ALA A 3 -11.13 5.23 -2.57
N HIS A 4 -10.60 5.42 -1.35
CA HIS A 4 -9.17 5.28 -1.05
C HIS A 4 -8.66 3.86 -1.32
N LEU A 5 -9.32 2.85 -0.74
CA LEU A 5 -8.93 1.46 -0.91
C LEU A 5 -8.95 1.05 -2.39
N ARG A 6 -9.90 1.54 -3.18
CA ARG A 6 -9.96 1.30 -4.62
C ARG A 6 -8.77 1.91 -5.37
N VAL A 7 -8.43 3.19 -5.14
CA VAL A 7 -7.32 3.82 -5.87
C VAL A 7 -5.97 3.18 -5.52
N VAL A 8 -5.78 2.77 -4.26
CA VAL A 8 -4.58 2.01 -3.84
C VAL A 8 -4.57 0.63 -4.50
N HIS A 9 -5.69 -0.07 -4.52
CA HIS A 9 -5.80 -1.38 -5.17
C HIS A 9 -5.48 -1.32 -6.68
N ASP A 10 -5.99 -0.31 -7.40
CA ASP A 10 -5.69 -0.13 -8.82
C ASP A 10 -4.18 0.12 -9.08
N VAL A 11 -3.51 0.82 -8.16
CA VAL A 11 -2.05 1.00 -8.21
C VAL A 11 -1.31 -0.31 -7.92
N VAL A 12 -1.78 -1.11 -6.95
CA VAL A 12 -1.19 -2.44 -6.69
C VAL A 12 -1.33 -3.37 -7.88
N VAL A 13 -2.46 -3.37 -8.60
CA VAL A 13 -2.61 -4.15 -9.84
C VAL A 13 -1.54 -3.78 -10.85
N THR A 14 -1.25 -2.48 -10.96
CA THR A 14 -0.20 -1.98 -11.86
C THR A 14 1.19 -2.44 -11.40
N LEU A 15 1.54 -2.21 -10.12
CA LEU A 15 2.84 -2.59 -9.57
C LEU A 15 3.08 -4.10 -9.63
N THR A 16 2.08 -4.92 -9.28
CA THR A 16 2.20 -6.39 -9.31
C THR A 16 2.32 -6.92 -10.74
N GLY A 17 1.65 -6.29 -11.71
CA GLY A 17 1.84 -6.57 -13.13
C GLY A 17 3.26 -6.27 -13.62
N TRP A 18 3.89 -5.21 -13.09
CA TRP A 18 5.27 -4.84 -13.41
C TRP A 18 6.31 -5.73 -12.72
N VAL A 19 6.16 -5.99 -11.41
CA VAL A 19 7.05 -6.88 -10.62
C VAL A 19 7.02 -8.32 -11.14
N GLY A 20 5.87 -8.76 -11.68
CA GLY A 20 5.67 -10.10 -12.21
C GLY A 20 5.52 -11.16 -11.10
N PRO A 21 5.83 -12.44 -11.37
CA PRO A 21 5.49 -13.57 -10.50
C PRO A 21 6.35 -13.71 -9.23
N ARG A 22 7.08 -12.66 -8.84
CA ARG A 22 8.00 -12.64 -7.68
C ARG A 22 7.31 -12.53 -6.34
N VAL A 23 6.04 -12.14 -6.36
CA VAL A 23 5.23 -11.88 -5.17
C VAL A 23 3.94 -12.66 -5.22
N ASP A 24 3.37 -12.94 -4.06
CA ASP A 24 2.02 -13.47 -3.94
C ASP A 24 1.01 -12.36 -4.29
N VAL A 25 0.71 -12.21 -5.59
CA VAL A 25 -0.20 -11.17 -6.11
C VAL A 25 -1.56 -11.17 -5.41
N PRO A 26 -2.25 -12.31 -5.21
CA PRO A 26 -3.47 -12.36 -4.39
C PRO A 26 -3.29 -11.76 -2.99
N ALA A 27 -2.19 -12.05 -2.30
CA ALA A 27 -1.91 -11.49 -0.98
C ALA A 27 -1.69 -9.97 -1.02
N VAL A 28 -0.94 -9.44 -2.00
CA VAL A 28 -0.72 -7.99 -2.14
C VAL A 28 -2.05 -7.26 -2.43
N LEU A 29 -2.88 -7.82 -3.31
CA LEU A 29 -4.21 -7.25 -3.62
C LEU A 29 -5.12 -7.25 -2.39
N PHE A 30 -5.11 -8.34 -1.60
CA PHE A 30 -5.81 -8.40 -0.32
C PHE A 30 -5.31 -7.30 0.61
N GLY A 31 -3.99 -7.19 0.79
CA GLY A 31 -3.37 -6.17 1.63
C GLY A 31 -3.78 -4.75 1.22
N ALA A 32 -3.76 -4.44 -0.08
CA ALA A 32 -4.21 -3.16 -0.61
C ALA A 32 -5.67 -2.84 -0.24
N ALA A 33 -6.54 -3.84 -0.39
CA ALA A 33 -7.97 -3.72 -0.11
C ALA A 33 -8.29 -3.60 1.39
N THR A 34 -7.39 -4.04 2.28
CA THR A 34 -7.67 -4.12 3.72
C THR A 34 -6.72 -3.33 4.63
N HIS A 35 -5.63 -2.74 4.13
CA HIS A 35 -4.60 -2.13 4.97
C HIS A 35 -5.19 -1.11 5.97
N ASP A 36 -6.18 -0.35 5.52
CA ASP A 36 -6.83 0.72 6.27
C ASP A 36 -8.14 0.29 6.99
N ILE A 37 -8.45 -1.02 7.02
CA ILE A 37 -9.75 -1.52 7.51
C ILE A 37 -10.02 -1.12 8.97
N GLY A 38 -8.99 -0.93 9.80
CA GLY A 38 -9.16 -0.50 11.18
C GLY A 38 -9.76 0.91 11.34
N LYS A 39 -9.78 1.74 10.29
CA LYS A 39 -10.41 3.06 10.31
C LYS A 39 -11.93 2.97 10.49
N ILE A 40 -12.55 1.81 10.29
CA ILE A 40 -13.96 1.59 10.68
C ILE A 40 -14.17 1.63 12.19
N LEU A 41 -13.14 1.28 12.97
CA LEU A 41 -13.15 1.31 14.43
C LEU A 41 -12.60 2.64 14.98
N HIS A 42 -11.81 3.35 14.16
CA HIS A 42 -11.21 4.64 14.48
C HIS A 42 -11.60 5.71 13.43
N PRO A 43 -12.88 6.13 13.37
CA PRO A 43 -13.37 7.04 12.33
C PRO A 43 -12.67 8.40 12.31
N ASN A 44 -12.13 8.86 13.44
CA ASN A 44 -11.34 10.10 13.51
C ASN A 44 -10.07 10.06 12.63
N GLU A 45 -9.55 8.86 12.33
CA GLU A 45 -8.37 8.65 11.49
C GLU A 45 -8.72 8.54 9.98
N LEU A 46 -9.99 8.70 9.60
CA LEU A 46 -10.41 8.75 8.19
C LEU A 46 -9.96 10.02 7.47
N SER A 47 -9.76 11.10 8.22
CA SER A 47 -9.30 12.41 7.71
C SER A 47 -8.31 13.10 8.66
N GLY A 48 -8.24 12.67 9.92
CA GLY A 48 -7.25 13.13 10.90
C GLY A 48 -6.00 12.24 10.95
N PRO A 49 -4.94 12.72 11.63
CA PRO A 49 -3.76 11.91 11.92
C PRO A 49 -4.09 10.79 12.92
N GLY A 50 -3.30 9.72 12.89
CA GLY A 50 -3.37 8.62 13.85
C GLY A 50 -2.83 7.31 13.27
N SER A 51 -2.66 6.33 14.14
CA SER A 51 -2.18 4.98 13.81
C SER A 51 -2.92 3.88 14.59
N ALA A 52 -3.98 4.22 15.34
CA ALA A 52 -4.73 3.21 16.10
C ALA A 52 -5.44 2.21 15.16
N HIS A 53 -5.79 2.64 13.94
CA HIS A 53 -6.35 1.76 12.91
C HIS A 53 -5.43 0.59 12.54
N GLU A 54 -4.11 0.70 12.73
CA GLU A 54 -3.19 -0.34 12.31
C GLU A 54 -3.37 -1.62 13.14
N LEU A 55 -3.25 -1.50 14.46
CA LEU A 55 -3.45 -2.62 15.38
C LEU A 55 -4.92 -3.05 15.43
N ALA A 56 -5.85 -2.11 15.34
CA ALA A 56 -7.28 -2.41 15.35
C ALA A 56 -7.71 -3.18 14.10
N GLY A 57 -7.19 -2.82 12.92
CA GLY A 57 -7.44 -3.51 11.66
C GLY A 57 -6.86 -4.91 11.66
N TYR A 58 -5.63 -5.07 12.13
CA TYR A 58 -5.01 -6.38 12.34
C TYR A 58 -5.86 -7.27 13.25
N SER A 59 -6.23 -6.77 14.44
CA SER A 59 -7.02 -7.52 15.42
C SER A 59 -8.40 -7.89 14.88
N LEU A 60 -9.03 -6.98 14.14
CA LEU A 60 -10.30 -7.23 13.45
C LEU A 60 -10.16 -8.39 12.47
N LEU A 61 -9.19 -8.36 11.55
CA LEU A 61 -8.98 -9.42 10.57
C LEU A 61 -8.74 -10.79 11.25
N ARG A 62 -7.87 -10.82 12.26
CA ARG A 62 -7.60 -12.05 13.04
C ARG A 62 -8.86 -12.58 13.73
N SER A 63 -9.68 -11.70 14.31
CA SER A 63 -10.96 -12.10 14.94
C SER A 63 -11.96 -12.71 13.96
N ARG A 64 -11.80 -12.46 12.65
CA ARG A 64 -12.61 -13.02 11.57
C ARG A 64 -11.99 -14.27 10.93
N GLY A 65 -10.89 -14.79 11.49
CA GLY A 65 -10.22 -15.98 10.98
C GLY A 65 -9.29 -15.73 9.79
N VAL A 66 -9.00 -14.48 9.43
CA VAL A 66 -8.01 -14.17 8.38
C VAL A 66 -6.62 -14.50 8.89
N GLU A 67 -5.88 -15.35 8.18
CA GLU A 67 -4.52 -15.79 8.55
C GLU A 67 -3.54 -14.63 8.81
N GLU A 68 -2.52 -14.87 9.66
CA GLU A 68 -1.48 -13.89 9.96
C GLU A 68 -0.80 -13.35 8.69
N SER A 69 -0.58 -14.24 7.72
CA SER A 69 0.04 -13.92 6.44
C SER A 69 -0.76 -12.92 5.59
N LEU A 70 -2.02 -12.64 5.93
CA LEU A 70 -2.84 -11.63 5.26
C LEU A 70 -3.19 -10.49 6.21
N ALA A 71 -3.48 -10.80 7.47
CA ALA A 71 -3.85 -9.80 8.47
C ALA A 71 -2.73 -8.79 8.74
N ARG A 72 -1.46 -9.19 8.60
CA ARG A 72 -0.31 -8.31 8.86
C ARG A 72 -0.30 -7.03 8.03
N PHE A 73 -0.86 -7.02 6.82
CA PHE A 73 -0.89 -5.84 5.96
C PHE A 73 -1.59 -4.64 6.61
N ALA A 74 -2.55 -4.90 7.51
CA ALA A 74 -3.21 -3.84 8.27
C ALA A 74 -2.28 -3.09 9.23
N ARG A 75 -1.14 -3.67 9.62
CA ARG A 75 -0.14 -3.03 10.50
C ARG A 75 1.18 -2.70 9.79
N THR A 76 1.63 -3.53 8.86
CA THR A 76 2.95 -3.37 8.24
C THR A 76 3.06 -2.15 7.32
N HIS A 77 1.93 -1.62 6.83
CA HIS A 77 1.94 -0.41 6.01
C HIS A 77 2.28 0.89 6.78
N GLY A 78 2.12 0.87 8.11
CA GLY A 78 2.55 1.94 9.02
C GLY A 78 4.00 1.77 9.51
N SER A 79 4.50 0.53 9.54
CA SER A 79 5.83 0.13 10.03
C SER A 79 6.69 -0.51 8.93
N TRP A 80 6.66 0.05 7.72
CA TRP A 80 7.31 -0.51 6.53
C TRP A 80 8.84 -0.52 6.63
N ASP A 81 9.42 0.17 7.61
CA ASP A 81 10.85 0.24 7.93
C ASP A 81 11.32 -0.88 8.90
N ALA A 82 10.38 -1.68 9.43
CA ALA A 82 10.70 -2.80 10.30
C ALA A 82 11.55 -3.88 9.59
N ALA A 83 12.25 -4.69 10.39
CA ALA A 83 13.19 -5.71 9.88
C ALA A 83 12.49 -6.91 9.24
N ASP A 84 11.27 -7.22 9.65
CA ASP A 84 10.48 -8.39 9.26
C ASP A 84 9.53 -8.15 8.09
N VAL A 85 9.55 -6.96 7.47
CA VAL A 85 8.69 -6.65 6.32
C VAL A 85 9.06 -7.46 5.08
N THR A 86 8.05 -8.07 4.48
CA THR A 86 8.16 -8.84 3.24
C THR A 86 8.16 -7.93 2.01
N PHE A 87 8.42 -8.49 0.82
CA PHE A 87 8.37 -7.69 -0.39
C PHE A 87 6.92 -7.24 -0.67
N GLU A 88 5.96 -8.12 -0.41
CA GLU A 88 4.54 -7.84 -0.45
C GLU A 88 4.14 -6.67 0.45
N ASP A 89 4.66 -6.60 1.68
CA ASP A 89 4.39 -5.50 2.62
C ASP A 89 4.87 -4.16 2.05
N LEU A 90 6.07 -4.15 1.45
CA LEU A 90 6.64 -2.96 0.81
C LEU A 90 5.80 -2.53 -0.39
N LEU A 91 5.29 -3.46 -1.21
CA LEU A 91 4.44 -3.12 -2.37
C LEU A 91 3.09 -2.51 -1.97
N VAL A 92 2.44 -3.03 -0.91
CA VAL A 92 1.21 -2.43 -0.36
C VAL A 92 1.49 -1.01 0.12
N THR A 93 2.59 -0.82 0.86
CA THR A 93 2.99 0.49 1.38
C THR A 93 3.34 1.46 0.25
N LEU A 94 4.08 0.99 -0.77
CA LEU A 94 4.49 1.78 -1.92
C LEU A 94 3.27 2.28 -2.69
N ALA A 95 2.29 1.40 -2.93
CA ALA A 95 1.03 1.77 -3.55
C ALA A 95 0.27 2.84 -2.76
N ASP A 96 0.19 2.70 -1.42
CA ASP A 96 -0.44 3.70 -0.53
C ASP A 96 0.27 5.06 -0.56
N LYS A 97 1.56 5.13 -0.93
CA LYS A 97 2.25 6.42 -1.13
C LYS A 97 2.06 6.94 -2.56
N VAL A 98 2.41 6.14 -3.57
CA VAL A 98 2.51 6.61 -4.96
C VAL A 98 1.17 6.88 -5.63
N TRP A 99 0.04 6.36 -5.12
CA TRP A 99 -1.28 6.62 -5.73
C TRP A 99 -1.59 8.13 -5.82
N LYS A 100 -1.12 8.92 -4.86
CA LYS A 100 -1.24 10.40 -4.84
C LYS A 100 0.03 11.11 -5.30
N GLY A 101 0.93 10.39 -5.99
CA GLY A 101 2.21 10.92 -6.45
C GLY A 101 3.25 11.13 -5.35
N LYS A 102 3.01 10.64 -4.12
CA LYS A 102 3.99 10.76 -3.05
C LYS A 102 5.13 9.77 -3.28
N ARG A 103 6.33 10.32 -3.51
CA ARG A 103 7.61 9.60 -3.56
C ARG A 103 8.20 9.48 -2.16
N LEU A 104 8.83 8.35 -1.86
CA LEU A 104 9.48 8.08 -0.57
C LEU A 104 10.79 7.30 -0.81
N PRO A 105 11.93 7.99 -1.01
CA PRO A 105 13.17 7.38 -1.49
C PRO A 105 13.64 6.18 -0.66
N GLU A 106 13.48 6.22 0.67
CA GLU A 106 13.89 5.13 1.55
C GLU A 106 13.04 3.87 1.34
N LEU A 107 11.73 4.02 1.14
CA LEU A 107 10.84 2.91 0.79
C LEU A 107 11.15 2.37 -0.61
N GLU A 108 11.38 3.27 -1.57
CA GLU A 108 11.72 2.93 -2.95
C GLU A 108 13.03 2.14 -3.02
N GLN A 109 14.04 2.55 -2.25
CA GLN A 109 15.30 1.81 -2.12
C GLN A 109 15.07 0.40 -1.58
N ARG A 110 14.27 0.23 -0.52
CA ARG A 110 13.95 -1.11 0.01
C ARG A 110 13.20 -1.98 -0.99
N VAL A 111 12.35 -1.39 -1.83
CA VAL A 111 11.63 -2.10 -2.91
C VAL A 111 12.62 -2.52 -4.01
N ALA A 112 13.49 -1.61 -4.45
CA ALA A 112 14.49 -1.88 -5.47
C ALA A 112 15.45 -3.02 -5.05
N GLU A 113 15.83 -3.07 -3.78
CA GLU A 113 16.65 -4.15 -3.20
C GLU A 113 15.99 -5.54 -3.23
N ARG A 114 14.67 -5.63 -3.44
CA ARG A 114 13.95 -6.91 -3.59
C ARG A 114 13.81 -7.36 -5.05
N LEU A 115 14.25 -6.53 -6.00
CA LEU A 115 14.23 -6.86 -7.42
C LEU A 115 15.52 -7.56 -7.82
N ASP A 116 15.45 -8.38 -8.86
CA ASP A 116 16.62 -9.04 -9.42
C ASP A 116 17.40 -8.05 -10.31
N GLY A 117 18.70 -7.98 -10.10
CA GLY A 117 19.61 -7.25 -10.99
C GLY A 117 20.59 -6.34 -10.24
N PRO A 118 21.41 -5.58 -10.98
CA PRO A 118 22.27 -4.56 -10.40
C PRO A 118 21.44 -3.48 -9.69
N PRO A 119 21.82 -3.04 -8.47
CA PRO A 119 21.02 -2.08 -7.69
C PRO A 119 20.61 -0.81 -8.44
N TRP A 120 21.51 -0.28 -9.27
CA TRP A 120 21.23 0.92 -10.06
C TRP A 120 20.22 0.69 -11.18
N GLU A 121 20.23 -0.48 -11.84
CA GLU A 121 19.27 -0.84 -12.88
C GLU A 121 17.88 -1.03 -12.28
N THR A 122 17.80 -1.77 -11.17
CA THR A 122 16.54 -2.02 -10.46
C THR A 122 15.93 -0.72 -9.92
N PHE A 123 16.77 0.22 -9.46
CA PHE A 123 16.31 1.51 -8.98
C PHE A 123 15.78 2.38 -10.13
N LEU A 124 16.51 2.49 -11.25
CA LEU A 124 16.04 3.24 -12.42
C LEU A 124 14.74 2.66 -12.99
N ALA A 125 14.64 1.34 -13.10
CA ALA A 125 13.43 0.68 -13.58
C ALA A 125 12.23 0.93 -12.64
N LEU A 126 12.47 0.94 -11.33
CA LEU A 126 11.44 1.29 -10.35
C LEU A 126 11.06 2.77 -10.46
N ASP A 127 12.02 3.68 -10.60
CA ASP A 127 11.79 5.12 -10.73
C ASP A 127 10.90 5.44 -11.94
N ASP A 128 11.22 4.88 -13.12
CA ASP A 128 10.44 5.03 -14.35
C ASP A 128 8.99 4.57 -14.15
N GLU A 129 8.79 3.43 -13.49
CA GLU A 129 7.47 2.88 -13.23
C GLU A 129 6.68 3.73 -12.22
N LEU A 130 7.34 4.23 -11.18
CA LEU A 130 6.72 5.12 -10.19
C LEU A 130 6.40 6.50 -10.78
N GLU A 131 7.22 7.03 -11.68
CA GLU A 131 6.91 8.25 -12.43
C GLU A 131 5.69 8.05 -13.32
N ARG A 132 5.64 6.94 -14.07
CA ARG A 132 4.48 6.57 -14.88
C ARG A 132 3.21 6.47 -14.03
N ILE A 133 3.27 5.82 -12.88
CA ILE A 133 2.14 5.73 -11.95
C ILE A 133 1.78 7.12 -11.42
N ALA A 134 2.75 7.91 -10.96
CA ALA A 134 2.54 9.24 -10.38
C ALA A 134 1.92 10.23 -11.37
N SER A 135 2.17 10.09 -12.68
CA SER A 135 1.54 10.91 -13.71
C SER A 135 0.00 10.87 -13.70
N GLY A 136 -0.60 9.78 -13.16
CA GLY A 136 -2.04 9.64 -12.98
C GLY A 136 -2.59 10.10 -11.62
N ALA A 137 -1.76 10.71 -10.77
CA ALA A 137 -2.14 11.07 -9.39
C ALA A 137 -3.32 12.05 -9.33
N ASP A 138 -3.33 13.09 -10.17
CA ASP A 138 -4.38 14.11 -10.18
C ASP A 138 -5.77 13.51 -10.44
N ALA A 139 -5.87 12.56 -11.38
CA ALA A 139 -7.12 11.87 -11.66
C ALA A 139 -7.59 11.01 -10.48
N ARG A 140 -6.68 10.31 -9.79
CA ARG A 140 -7.00 9.51 -8.60
C ARG A 140 -7.40 10.38 -7.41
N LEU A 141 -6.76 11.53 -7.23
CA LEU A 141 -7.12 12.53 -6.22
C LEU A 141 -8.52 13.10 -6.49
N ALA A 142 -8.80 13.49 -7.74
CA ALA A 142 -10.13 13.95 -8.13
C ALA A 142 -11.21 12.89 -7.89
N PHE A 143 -10.93 11.62 -8.22
CA PHE A 143 -11.83 10.51 -7.92
C PHE A 143 -12.06 10.34 -6.41
N GLN A 144 -10.99 10.35 -5.59
CA GLN A 144 -11.13 10.21 -4.14
C GLN A 144 -11.95 11.37 -3.54
N ALA A 145 -11.72 12.60 -4.00
CA ALA A 145 -12.43 13.80 -3.53
C ALA A 145 -13.94 13.76 -3.80
N ALA A 146 -14.40 13.00 -4.80
CA ALA A 146 -15.83 12.79 -5.07
C ALA A 146 -16.54 11.92 -3.99
N TYR A 147 -15.79 11.30 -3.07
CA TYR A 147 -16.31 10.44 -2.00
C TYR A 147 -15.72 10.86 -0.63
N PRO A 148 -16.10 12.03 -0.11
CA PRO A 148 -15.55 12.55 1.14
C PRO A 148 -15.81 11.60 2.31
N THR A 149 -14.83 11.47 3.20
CA THR A 149 -14.90 10.62 4.39
C THR A 149 -15.41 11.35 5.63
N SER A 150 -15.69 12.65 5.50
CA SER A 150 -16.25 13.50 6.53
C SER A 150 -17.67 13.89 6.12
N GLY A 151 -18.62 13.52 6.96
CA GLY A 151 -20.00 14.00 7.00
C GLY A 151 -20.35 14.21 8.46
#